data_AF-A0A3Q2PVH7-F1
#
_entry.id   AF-A0A3Q2PVH7-F1
#
_cell.length_a   1.000
_cell.length_b   1.000
_cell.length_c   1.000
_cell.angle_alpha   90.00
_cell.angle_beta   90.00
_cell.angle_gamma   90.00
#
_symmetry.space_group_name_H-M   'P 1'
#
loop_
_entity.id
_entity.type
_entity.pdbx_description
1 polymer ?
#
loop_
_entity_poly.entity_id
_entity_poly.type
_entity_poly.pdbx_seq_one_letter_code
_entity_poly.pdbx_strand_id
1 'polypeptide(L)'
;MVIKVYIASSSGSIAVKKHQQAVVGFLEANRINFQEVDITMLEEQRLWMYRNIPKEKKPEKGNPLPPQIFNEDHYCGDYEDFFQSKENNTVFAFLGLSSPPSMTDSMS
;
A
#
# COMPACT_ATOMS: atom_id res chain seq x y z
N MET A 1 -8.15 2.93 -11.88
CA MET A 1 -7.91 2.76 -10.44
C MET A 1 -7.15 1.46 -10.28
N VAL A 2 -5.85 1.58 -10.10
CA VAL A 2 -4.92 0.48 -9.88
C VAL A 2 -4.17 0.79 -8.60
N ILE A 3 -4.30 -0.09 -7.61
CA ILE A 3 -3.50 0.02 -6.39
C ILE A 3 -2.08 -0.41 -6.73
N LYS A 4 -1.10 0.44 -6.46
CA LYS A 4 0.33 0.13 -6.61
C LYS A 4 0.93 -0.04 -5.21
N VAL A 5 1.51 -1.20 -4.95
CA VAL A 5 2.24 -1.48 -3.71
C VAL A 5 3.72 -1.51 -4.04
N TYR A 6 4.46 -0.48 -3.63
CA TYR A 6 5.90 -0.46 -3.79
C TYR A 6 6.55 -1.32 -2.71
N ILE A 7 7.34 -2.31 -3.14
CA ILE A 7 7.98 -3.30 -2.26
C ILE A 7 9.48 -3.36 -2.54
N ALA A 8 10.27 -3.89 -1.60
CA ALA A 8 11.64 -4.31 -1.85
C ALA A 8 11.77 -5.81 -1.57
N SER A 9 11.77 -6.63 -2.62
CA SER A 9 11.84 -8.09 -2.51
C SER A 9 13.12 -8.58 -1.84
N SER A 10 14.26 -7.91 -2.08
CA SER A 10 15.56 -8.30 -1.51
C SER A 10 15.94 -7.54 -0.24
N SER A 11 14.98 -6.89 0.42
CA SER A 11 15.22 -6.17 1.68
C SER A 11 15.94 -7.05 2.70
N GLY A 12 16.96 -6.53 3.39
CA GLY A 12 17.62 -7.23 4.51
C GLY A 12 16.80 -7.24 5.80
N SER A 13 15.74 -6.42 5.88
CA SER A 13 14.92 -6.29 7.09
C SER A 13 13.76 -7.28 7.09
N ILE A 14 13.74 -8.17 8.09
CA ILE A 14 12.64 -9.12 8.31
C ILE A 14 11.32 -8.38 8.55
N ALA A 15 11.35 -7.26 9.28
CA ALA A 15 10.17 -6.46 9.55
C ALA A 15 9.56 -5.91 8.25
N VAL A 16 10.38 -5.34 7.37
CA VAL A 16 9.95 -4.84 6.05
C VAL A 16 9.31 -5.96 5.23
N LYS A 17 9.93 -7.15 5.18
CA LYS A 17 9.34 -8.30 4.46
C LYS A 17 7.97 -8.69 5.00
N LYS A 18 7.81 -8.74 6.32
CA LYS A 18 6.53 -9.07 6.97
C LYS A 18 5.46 -8.03 6.68
N HIS A 19 5.81 -6.74 6.74
CA HIS A 19 4.87 -5.65 6.42
C HIS A 19 4.40 -5.71 4.96
N GLN A 20 5.32 -5.92 4.02
CA GLN A 20 4.98 -6.10 2.60
C GLN A 20 4.04 -7.29 2.39
N GLN A 21 4.38 -8.45 2.98
CA GLN A 21 3.54 -9.65 2.91
C GLN A 21 2.15 -9.45 3.51
N ALA A 22 2.05 -8.69 4.61
CA ALA A 22 0.77 -8.41 5.24
C ALA A 22 -0.14 -7.53 4.36
N VAL A 23 0.42 -6.52 3.69
CA VAL A 23 -0.33 -5.68 2.74
C VAL A 23 -0.74 -6.50 1.52
N VAL A 24 0.20 -7.15 0.85
CA VAL A 24 -0.03 -7.96 -0.36
C VAL A 24 -1.06 -9.06 -0.08
N GLY A 25 -0.84 -9.85 0.97
CA GLY A 25 -1.75 -10.95 1.33
C GLY A 25 -3.15 -10.48 1.70
N PHE A 26 -3.31 -9.28 2.27
CA PHE A 26 -4.63 -8.70 2.49
C PHE A 26 -5.32 -8.34 1.17
N LEU A 27 -4.63 -7.68 0.25
CA LEU A 27 -5.20 -7.29 -1.05
C LEU A 27 -5.63 -8.53 -1.84
N GLU A 28 -4.79 -9.58 -1.87
CA GLU A 28 -5.10 -10.86 -2.49
C GLU A 28 -6.32 -11.53 -1.85
N ALA A 29 -6.34 -11.64 -0.52
CA ALA A 29 -7.45 -12.27 0.22
C ALA A 29 -8.79 -11.55 -0.01
N ASN A 30 -8.76 -10.24 -0.20
CA ASN A 30 -9.95 -9.42 -0.46
C ASN A 30 -10.24 -9.22 -1.95
N ARG A 31 -9.49 -9.88 -2.85
CA ARG A 31 -9.64 -9.77 -4.32
C ARG A 31 -9.59 -8.33 -4.82
N ILE A 32 -8.76 -7.50 -4.19
CA ILE A 32 -8.50 -6.14 -4.64
C ILE A 32 -7.44 -6.25 -5.74
N ASN A 33 -7.67 -5.64 -6.90
CA ASN A 33 -6.68 -5.62 -7.97
C ASN A 33 -5.56 -4.63 -7.63
N PHE A 34 -4.31 -5.10 -7.69
CA PHE A 34 -3.13 -4.29 -7.42
C PHE A 34 -1.94 -4.73 -8.29
N GLN A 35 -0.92 -3.89 -8.31
CA GLN A 35 0.39 -4.15 -8.90
C GLN A 35 1.47 -4.04 -7.82
N GLU A 36 2.34 -5.05 -7.73
CA GLU A 36 3.57 -4.95 -6.98
C GLU A 36 4.64 -4.25 -7.83
N VAL A 37 5.21 -3.17 -7.29
CA VAL A 37 6.33 -2.45 -7.92
C VAL A 37 7.57 -2.70 -7.09
N ASP A 38 8.41 -3.64 -7.53
CA ASP A 38 9.64 -3.98 -6.83
C ASP A 38 10.76 -2.97 -7.10
N ILE A 39 11.08 -2.15 -6.09
CA ILE A 39 12.07 -1.06 -6.19
C ILE A 39 13.50 -1.50 -5.91
N THR A 40 13.73 -2.78 -5.63
CA THR A 40 15.04 -3.31 -5.22
C THR A 40 16.15 -2.94 -6.21
N MET A 41 15.90 -3.15 -7.51
CA MET A 41 16.84 -2.85 -8.60
C MET A 41 16.28 -1.82 -9.60
N LEU A 42 15.12 -1.22 -9.31
CA LEU A 42 14.47 -0.24 -10.17
C LEU A 42 14.63 1.16 -9.58
N GLU A 43 15.78 1.79 -9.83
CA GLU A 43 16.11 3.10 -9.25
C GLU A 43 15.09 4.18 -9.62
N GLU A 44 14.63 4.20 -10.87
CA GLU A 44 13.63 5.17 -11.31
C GLU A 44 12.33 5.05 -10.50
N GLN A 45 11.84 3.83 -10.29
CA GLN A 45 10.63 3.57 -9.49
C GLN A 45 10.85 3.91 -8.01
N ARG A 46 12.04 3.61 -7.46
CA ARG A 46 12.42 4.00 -6.11
C ARG A 46 12.39 5.51 -5.91
N LEU A 47 13.00 6.26 -6.83
CA LEU A 47 13.04 7.71 -6.78
C LEU A 47 11.67 8.33 -7.02
N TRP A 48 10.87 7.76 -7.92
CA TRP A 48 9.49 8.16 -8.12
C TRP A 48 8.69 8.00 -6.83
N MET A 49 8.79 6.85 -6.15
CA MET A 49 8.14 6.61 -4.87
C MET A 49 8.54 7.67 -3.83
N TYR A 50 9.83 7.94 -3.68
CA TYR A 50 10.32 8.96 -2.72
C TYR A 50 9.82 10.38 -3.02
N ARG A 51 9.67 10.74 -4.29
CA ARG A 51 9.21 12.08 -4.71
C ARG A 51 7.72 12.27 -4.46
N ASN A 52 6.92 11.22 -4.65
CA ASN A 52 5.46 11.29 -4.57
C ASN A 52 4.89 11.02 -3.17
N ILE A 53 5.72 10.68 -2.18
CA ILE A 53 5.31 10.68 -0.77
C ILE A 53 5.20 12.14 -0.26
N PRO A 54 4.07 12.54 0.37
CA PRO A 54 3.90 13.86 0.99
C PRO A 54 4.99 14.16 2.02
N LYS A 55 5.41 15.43 2.16
CA LYS A 55 6.55 15.80 3.02
C LYS A 55 6.33 15.42 4.48
N GLU A 56 5.11 15.60 4.96
CA GLU A 56 4.62 15.27 6.30
C GLU A 56 4.60 13.76 6.59
N LYS A 57 4.62 12.92 5.54
CA LYS A 57 4.68 11.46 5.64
C LYS A 57 6.09 10.91 5.43
N LYS A 58 7.08 11.75 5.13
CA LYS A 58 8.48 11.32 5.01
C LYS A 58 9.08 11.11 6.40
N PRO A 59 9.95 10.11 6.57
CA PRO A 59 10.65 9.93 7.83
C PRO A 59 11.57 11.12 8.12
N GLU A 60 11.71 11.48 9.40
CA GLU A 60 12.64 12.55 9.83
C GLU A 60 14.11 12.23 9.49
N LYS A 61 14.45 10.94 9.44
CA LYS A 61 15.80 10.45 9.11
C LYS A 61 15.73 9.28 8.14
N GLY A 62 16.60 9.31 7.14
CA GLY A 62 16.72 8.25 6.14
C GLY A 62 15.67 8.35 5.03
N ASN A 63 15.51 7.25 4.29
CA ASN A 63 14.58 7.17 3.18
C ASN A 63 13.30 6.42 3.61
N PRO A 64 12.15 6.71 2.97
CA PRO A 64 10.94 5.92 3.16
C PRO A 64 11.21 4.43 2.91
N LEU A 65 10.66 3.58 3.77
CA LEU A 65 10.79 2.13 3.69
C LEU A 65 9.50 1.53 3.11
N PRO A 66 9.60 0.50 2.25
CA PRO A 66 8.42 -0.23 1.80
C PRO A 66 7.78 -1.05 2.94
N PRO A 67 6.48 -1.41 2.82
CA PRO A 67 5.60 -1.11 1.70
C PRO A 67 5.14 0.36 1.66
N GLN A 68 4.93 0.90 0.46
CA GLN A 68 4.33 2.21 0.22
C GLN A 68 3.18 2.05 -0.78
N ILE A 69 1.99 2.54 -0.43
CA ILE A 69 0.75 2.24 -1.14
C ILE A 69 0.25 3.48 -1.85
N PHE A 70 -0.04 3.34 -3.14
CA PHE A 70 -0.60 4.38 -3.99
C PHE A 70 -1.85 3.84 -4.69
N ASN A 71 -2.80 4.73 -4.97
CA ASN A 71 -3.83 4.50 -5.96
C ASN A 71 -3.51 5.37 -7.17
N GLU A 72 -3.11 4.72 -8.27
CA GLU A 72 -2.45 5.38 -9.41
C GLU A 72 -1.23 6.20 -8.96
N ASP A 73 -1.37 7.52 -8.91
CA ASP A 73 -0.32 8.47 -8.50
C ASP A 73 -0.65 9.16 -7.16
N HIS A 74 -1.79 8.82 -6.55
CA HIS A 74 -2.20 9.35 -5.26
C HIS A 74 -1.63 8.50 -4.13
N TYR A 75 -0.90 9.11 -3.20
CA TYR A 75 -0.36 8.43 -2.05
C TYR A 75 -1.46 8.09 -1.05
N CYS A 76 -1.65 6.79 -0.77
CA CYS A 76 -2.60 6.32 0.24
C CYS A 76 -1.95 6.33 1.62
N GLY A 77 -0.76 5.74 1.76
CA GLY A 77 -0.06 5.60 3.03
C GLY A 77 1.01 4.52 3.04
N ASP A 78 1.67 4.39 4.19
CA ASP A 78 2.64 3.33 4.46
C ASP A 78 1.97 2.11 5.14
N TYR A 79 2.78 1.21 5.70
CA TYR A 79 2.26 0.07 6.45
C TYR A 79 1.44 0.47 7.69
N GLU A 80 1.84 1.50 8.42
CA GLU A 80 1.19 1.89 9.66
C GLU A 80 -0.18 2.51 9.36
N ASP A 81 -0.26 3.37 8.34
CA ASP A 81 -1.52 3.91 7.85
C ASP A 81 -2.47 2.78 7.39
N PHE A 82 -1.95 1.80 6.66
CA PHE A 82 -2.71 0.61 6.25
C PHE A 82 -3.20 -0.19 7.47
N PHE A 83 -2.32 -0.45 8.44
CA PHE A 83 -2.65 -1.21 9.64
C PHE A 83 -3.77 -0.52 10.43
N GLN A 84 -3.66 0.79 10.66
CA GLN A 84 -4.71 1.57 11.31
C GLN A 84 -6.03 1.54 10.53
N SER A 85 -5.99 1.64 9.20
CA SER A 85 -7.21 1.52 8.38
C SER A 85 -7.85 0.13 8.49
N LYS A 86 -7.03 -0.92 8.64
CA LYS A 86 -7.50 -2.29 8.83
C LYS A 86 -8.17 -2.48 10.19
N GLU A 87 -7.56 -1.99 11.26
CA GLU A 87 -8.17 -2.02 12.61
C GLU A 87 -9.50 -1.26 12.65
N ASN A 88 -9.60 -0.18 11.87
CA ASN A 88 -10.81 0.63 11.77
C ASN A 88 -11.82 0.13 10.72
N ASN A 89 -11.54 -0.97 10.00
CA ASN A 89 -12.35 -1.48 8.88
C ASN A 89 -12.60 -0.45 7.76
N THR A 90 -11.65 0.45 7.52
CA THR A 90 -11.72 1.55 6.53
C THR A 90 -10.75 1.38 5.35
N VAL A 91 -10.21 0.16 5.14
CA VAL A 91 -9.18 -0.09 4.10
C VAL A 91 -9.62 0.34 2.70
N PHE A 92 -10.88 0.11 2.31
CA PHE A 92 -11.36 0.54 0.98
C PHE A 92 -11.31 2.07 0.83
N ALA A 93 -11.73 2.81 1.85
CA ALA A 93 -11.63 4.26 1.87
C ALA A 93 -10.16 4.75 1.87
N PHE A 94 -9.30 4.08 2.65
CA PHE A 94 -7.84 4.33 2.66
C PHE A 94 -7.21 4.15 1.28
N LEU A 95 -7.62 3.10 0.54
CA LEU A 95 -7.20 2.84 -0.83
C LEU A 95 -7.89 3.76 -1.85
N GLY A 96 -8.81 4.63 -1.43
CA GLY A 96 -9.63 5.46 -2.32
C GLY A 96 -10.57 4.66 -3.21
N LEU A 97 -10.90 3.42 -2.84
CA LEU A 97 -11.83 2.57 -3.57
C LEU A 97 -13.25 2.78 -3.05
N SER A 98 -14.24 2.65 -3.95
CA SER A 98 -15.62 2.46 -3.52
C SER A 98 -15.69 1.19 -2.68
N SER A 99 -16.45 1.23 -1.58
CA SER A 99 -16.76 0.01 -0.82
C SER A 99 -17.26 -1.05 -1.80
N PRO A 100 -16.81 -2.32 -1.70
CA PRO A 100 -17.35 -3.37 -2.52
C PRO A 100 -18.86 -3.36 -2.29
N PRO A 101 -19.69 -3.58 -3.32
CA PRO A 101 -21.12 -3.68 -3.12
C PRO A 101 -21.32 -4.74 -2.03
N SER A 102 -21.72 -4.29 -0.84
CA SER A 102 -22.18 -5.19 0.19
C SER A 102 -23.26 -6.05 -0.45
N MET A 103 -23.31 -7.34 -0.10
CA MET A 103 -24.43 -8.22 -0.40
C MET A 103 -25.69 -7.71 0.34
N THR A 104 -26.17 -6.53 -0.05
CA THR A 104 -27.40 -5.87 0.40
C THR A 104 -28.43 -5.88 -0.72
N ASP A 105 -28.35 -6.85 -1.63
CA ASP A 105 -29.33 -7.08 -2.70
C ASP A 105 -29.94 -8.50 -2.61
N SER A 106 -29.97 -9.08 -1.41
CA SER A 106 -30.73 -10.32 -1.12
C SER A 106 -31.97 -10.09 -0.25
N MET A 107 -32.41 -8.84 -0.08
CA MET A 107 -33.71 -8.50 0.49
C MET A 107 -34.40 -7.48 -0.42
N SER A 108 -34.77 -7.92 -1.62
CA SER A 108 -35.92 -7.39 -2.35
C SER A 108 -36.74 -8.54 -2.94
#